data_AF-A0A449BRE6-F1
#
_entry.id   AF-A0A449BRE6-F1
#
_cell.length_a   1.000
_cell.length_b   1.000
_cell.length_c   1.000
_cell.angle_alpha   90.00
_cell.angle_beta   90.00
_cell.angle_gamma   90.00
#
_symmetry.space_group_name_H-M   'P 1'
#
loop_
_entity.id
_entity.type
_entity.pdbx_description
1 polymer ?
#
loop_
_entity_poly.entity_id
_entity_poly.type
_entity_poly.pdbx_seq_one_letter_code
_entity_poly.pdbx_strand_id
1 'polypeptide(L)'
;MFYLEKLNSFIENKYAMSNWNKKKYIWRYSLFFNIFYVLLIFCIIYTLVIKILVSQEKYSNHSCNIANIASIQNMYVIVLVFISLMGSLNFIFSRLTYIYSKFTNSEFFNLGIYYSIIGFLIKYISWILSLIYISWVAFLLITILTIIFYPNKWCGRKYNTYGMDAMSNCLLVKNDVAGCEISSEILNIKSKELCNDLDYLKVHKFLYLVRSSPNATCTLRDKQLCNTFVDFLRNKPIDVDAFPNCSKYSGDAPDDYFLENTNNKSDIYLLSLSLTFFCFFTTIILFTLFILIRVNTPIDSSFKINSERLSFFFRFTRIFDVWK
;
A
#
# COMPACT_ATOMS: atom_id res chain seq x y z
N MET A 1 30.16 49.59 -5.61
CA MET A 1 29.15 49.58 -6.69
C MET A 1 29.71 48.96 -7.97
N PHE A 2 30.79 49.51 -8.56
CA PHE A 2 31.48 48.96 -9.75
C PHE A 2 31.93 47.49 -9.66
N TYR A 3 32.34 47.01 -8.48
CA TYR A 3 32.74 45.59 -8.30
C TYR A 3 31.56 44.62 -8.30
N LEU A 4 30.38 45.07 -7.83
CA LEU A 4 29.15 44.28 -7.85
C LEU A 4 28.56 44.22 -9.26
N GLU A 5 28.62 45.30 -10.02
CA GLU A 5 28.23 45.33 -11.44
C GLU A 5 29.16 44.46 -12.30
N LYS A 6 30.48 44.50 -12.07
CA LYS A 6 31.42 43.59 -12.75
C LYS A 6 31.17 42.13 -12.39
N LEU A 7 30.80 41.83 -11.13
CA LEU A 7 30.45 40.46 -10.73
C LEU A 7 29.13 40.02 -11.37
N ASN A 8 28.12 40.89 -11.43
CA ASN A 8 26.88 40.62 -12.13
C ASN A 8 27.10 40.41 -13.64
N SER A 9 27.88 41.26 -14.30
CA SER A 9 28.16 41.13 -15.74
C SER A 9 29.00 39.89 -16.03
N PHE A 10 29.89 39.47 -15.12
CA PHE A 10 30.70 38.26 -15.25
C PHE A 10 29.88 36.98 -14.99
N ILE A 11 28.95 37.03 -14.04
CA ILE A 11 27.94 35.98 -13.80
C ILE A 11 27.04 35.89 -15.03
N GLU A 12 26.48 37.00 -15.50
CA GLU A 12 25.66 37.07 -16.72
C GLU A 12 26.41 36.51 -17.92
N ASN A 13 27.66 36.90 -18.19
CA ASN A 13 28.42 36.36 -19.33
C ASN A 13 28.70 34.85 -19.20
N LYS A 14 28.94 34.34 -17.99
CA LYS A 14 29.21 32.92 -17.75
C LYS A 14 27.95 32.05 -17.80
N TYR A 15 26.77 32.62 -17.51
CA TYR A 15 25.47 31.92 -17.56
C TYR A 15 24.64 32.24 -18.82
N ALA A 16 24.98 33.28 -19.57
CA ALA A 16 24.40 33.63 -20.88
C ALA A 16 24.87 32.69 -21.99
N MET A 17 26.06 32.08 -21.86
CA MET A 17 26.50 30.96 -22.69
C MET A 17 25.85 29.60 -22.27
N SER A 18 24.67 29.61 -21.67
CA SER A 18 23.82 28.41 -21.66
C SER A 18 23.36 28.19 -23.10
N ASN A 19 23.87 27.13 -23.72
CA ASN A 19 23.60 26.81 -25.11
C ASN A 19 22.08 26.64 -25.29
N TRP A 20 21.39 27.62 -25.90
CA TRP A 20 19.94 27.64 -26.08
C TRP A 20 19.39 26.35 -26.73
N ASN A 21 20.19 25.74 -27.60
CA ASN A 21 19.92 24.44 -28.22
C ASN A 21 19.75 23.28 -27.22
N LYS A 22 20.40 23.31 -26.05
CA LYS A 22 20.22 22.32 -24.98
C LYS A 22 18.97 22.59 -24.14
N LYS A 23 18.56 23.85 -23.99
CA LYS A 23 17.33 24.24 -23.28
C LYS A 23 16.05 23.81 -24.01
N LYS A 24 16.11 23.70 -25.35
CA LYS A 24 15.01 23.28 -26.24
C LYS A 24 14.45 21.89 -25.91
N TYR A 25 15.17 21.02 -25.20
CA TYR A 25 14.70 19.65 -24.92
C TYR A 25 14.15 19.45 -23.50
N ILE A 26 14.11 20.49 -22.66
CA ILE A 26 13.64 20.40 -21.26
C ILE A 26 12.16 20.02 -21.17
N TRP A 27 11.35 20.32 -22.18
CA TRP A 27 9.95 19.89 -22.26
C TRP A 27 9.80 18.35 -22.17
N ARG A 28 10.82 17.57 -22.55
CA ARG A 28 10.82 16.11 -22.41
C ARG A 28 10.74 15.67 -20.95
N TYR A 29 11.36 16.42 -20.03
CA TYR A 29 11.22 16.18 -18.59
C TYR A 29 9.84 16.58 -18.10
N SER A 30 9.27 17.69 -18.57
CA SER A 30 7.88 18.04 -18.23
C SER A 30 6.90 16.96 -18.70
N LEU A 31 7.08 16.45 -19.93
CA LEU A 31 6.31 15.31 -20.45
C LEU A 31 6.47 14.06 -19.56
N PHE A 32 7.71 13.72 -19.20
CA PHE A 32 8.00 12.60 -18.29
C PHE A 32 7.24 12.72 -16.98
N PHE A 33 7.38 13.86 -16.30
CA PHE A 33 6.74 14.07 -15.00
C PHE A 33 5.21 14.11 -15.11
N ASN A 34 4.67 14.56 -16.25
CA ASN A 34 3.24 14.45 -16.55
C ASN A 34 2.78 12.99 -16.64
N ILE A 35 3.48 12.18 -17.44
CA ILE A 35 3.19 10.74 -17.57
C ILE A 35 3.34 10.05 -16.21
N PHE A 36 4.39 10.40 -15.44
CA PHE A 36 4.66 9.85 -14.13
C PHE A 36 3.51 10.08 -13.16
N TYR A 37 3.05 11.33 -12.97
CA TYR A 37 1.96 11.57 -12.01
C TYR A 37 0.63 10.98 -12.49
N VAL A 38 0.36 10.91 -13.81
CA VAL A 38 -0.84 10.24 -14.35
C VAL A 38 -0.81 8.74 -14.03
N LEU A 39 0.34 8.08 -14.20
CA LEU A 39 0.49 6.67 -13.82
C LEU A 39 0.32 6.47 -12.31
N LEU A 40 0.79 7.40 -11.48
CA LEU A 40 0.55 7.35 -10.04
C LEU A 40 -0.93 7.47 -9.68
N ILE A 41 -1.73 8.27 -10.41
CA ILE A 41 -3.19 8.32 -10.20
C ILE A 41 -3.81 6.94 -10.44
N PHE A 42 -3.41 6.23 -11.50
CA PHE A 42 -3.86 4.86 -11.72
C PHE A 42 -3.45 3.92 -10.58
N CYS A 43 -2.23 4.06 -10.03
CA CYS A 43 -1.80 3.30 -8.86
C CYS A 43 -2.67 3.61 -7.61
N ILE A 44 -3.06 4.87 -7.39
CA ILE A 44 -3.97 5.25 -6.29
C ILE A 44 -5.31 4.54 -6.46
N ILE A 45 -5.92 4.64 -7.65
CA ILE A 45 -7.21 4.00 -7.95
C ILE A 45 -7.12 2.50 -7.72
N TYR A 46 -6.07 1.85 -8.23
CA TYR A 46 -5.88 0.41 -8.05
C TYR A 46 -5.72 0.02 -6.57
N THR A 47 -4.92 0.77 -5.80
CA THR A 47 -4.75 0.54 -4.36
C THR A 47 -6.07 0.70 -3.59
N LEU A 48 -6.88 1.69 -3.95
CA LEU A 48 -8.21 1.89 -3.34
C LEU A 48 -9.17 0.74 -3.67
N VAL A 49 -9.19 0.28 -4.93
CA VAL A 49 -10.00 -0.89 -5.35
C VAL A 49 -9.61 -2.12 -4.53
N ILE A 50 -8.31 -2.42 -4.40
CA ILE A 50 -7.83 -3.55 -3.60
C ILE A 50 -8.24 -3.39 -2.12
N LYS A 51 -8.06 -2.20 -1.55
CA LYS A 51 -8.46 -1.93 -0.15
C LYS A 51 -9.96 -2.15 0.07
N ILE A 52 -10.81 -1.76 -0.88
CA ILE A 52 -12.26 -1.98 -0.82
C ILE A 52 -12.56 -3.47 -0.91
N LEU A 53 -11.97 -4.20 -1.87
CA LEU A 53 -12.20 -5.64 -2.03
C LEU A 53 -11.82 -6.42 -0.76
N VAL A 54 -10.66 -6.12 -0.17
CA VAL A 54 -10.20 -6.75 1.08
C VAL A 54 -11.12 -6.46 2.26
N SER A 55 -11.85 -5.33 2.25
CA SER A 55 -12.80 -4.99 3.31
C SER A 55 -14.12 -5.77 3.24
N GLN A 56 -14.44 -6.37 2.10
CA GLN A 56 -15.68 -7.11 1.89
C GLN A 56 -15.60 -8.52 2.48
N GLU A 57 -16.68 -8.96 3.12
CA GLU A 57 -16.76 -10.30 3.75
C GLU A 57 -16.55 -11.44 2.75
N LYS A 58 -16.95 -11.25 1.49
CA LYS A 58 -16.78 -12.24 0.42
C LYS A 58 -15.31 -12.63 0.17
N TYR A 59 -14.37 -11.71 0.43
CA TYR A 59 -12.93 -11.93 0.25
C TYR A 59 -12.22 -12.28 1.57
N SER A 60 -13.00 -12.50 2.64
CA SER A 60 -12.49 -12.80 3.97
C SER A 60 -12.25 -14.31 4.17
N ASN A 61 -11.68 -15.00 3.19
CA ASN A 61 -11.44 -16.44 3.24
C ASN A 61 -10.16 -16.85 4.01
N HIS A 62 -9.64 -15.97 4.87
CA HIS A 62 -8.32 -16.07 5.47
C HIS A 62 -8.42 -16.39 6.96
N SER A 63 -7.50 -17.22 7.44
CA SER A 63 -7.28 -17.43 8.87
C SER A 63 -6.15 -16.53 9.34
N CYS A 64 -6.46 -15.47 10.09
CA CYS A 64 -5.47 -14.50 10.53
C CYS A 64 -5.89 -13.74 11.77
N ASN A 65 -4.91 -13.46 12.63
CA ASN A 65 -5.10 -12.60 13.79
C ASN A 65 -5.39 -11.15 13.35
N ILE A 66 -6.28 -10.48 14.09
CA ILE A 66 -6.63 -9.06 13.94
C ILE A 66 -5.40 -8.17 13.79
N ALA A 67 -4.34 -8.41 14.59
CA ALA A 67 -3.13 -7.60 14.56
C ALA A 67 -2.46 -7.62 13.18
N ASN A 68 -2.45 -8.78 12.52
CA ASN A 68 -1.88 -8.93 11.18
C ASN A 68 -2.77 -8.27 10.12
N ILE A 69 -4.09 -8.42 10.22
CA ILE A 69 -5.04 -7.75 9.32
C ILE A 69 -4.90 -6.22 9.42
N ALA A 70 -4.84 -5.69 10.64
CA ALA A 70 -4.61 -4.26 10.89
C ALA A 70 -3.26 -3.79 10.32
N SER A 71 -2.21 -4.60 10.47
CA SER A 71 -0.90 -4.33 9.86
C SER A 71 -0.97 -4.24 8.33
N ILE A 72 -1.65 -5.18 7.66
CA ILE A 72 -1.85 -5.18 6.20
C ILE A 72 -2.65 -3.94 5.77
N GLN A 73 -3.71 -3.59 6.49
CA GLN A 73 -4.51 -2.38 6.19
C GLN A 73 -3.68 -1.10 6.34
N ASN A 74 -2.84 -1.01 7.38
CA ASN A 74 -1.92 0.10 7.57
C ASN A 74 -0.89 0.19 6.43
N MET A 75 -0.41 -0.94 5.92
CA MET A 75 0.49 -0.97 4.76
C MET A 75 -0.17 -0.34 3.51
N TYR A 76 -1.44 -0.61 3.24
CA TYR A 76 -2.15 0.05 2.12
C TYR A 76 -2.25 1.57 2.32
N VAL A 77 -2.44 2.03 3.55
CA VAL A 77 -2.44 3.47 3.86
C VAL A 77 -1.06 4.08 3.63
N ILE A 78 0.01 3.41 4.06
CA ILE A 78 1.39 3.86 3.84
C ILE A 78 1.68 3.96 2.33
N VAL A 79 1.26 2.97 1.54
CA VAL A 79 1.36 2.99 0.06
C VAL A 79 0.66 4.22 -0.52
N LEU A 80 -0.58 4.50 -0.10
CA LEU A 80 -1.33 5.66 -0.56
C LEU A 80 -0.62 6.98 -0.21
N VAL A 81 -0.05 7.09 0.99
CA VAL A 81 0.72 8.27 1.42
C VAL A 81 1.94 8.48 0.52
N PHE A 82 2.74 7.43 0.29
CA PHE A 82 3.91 7.51 -0.60
C PHE A 82 3.52 7.94 -2.01
N ILE A 83 2.50 7.29 -2.61
CA ILE A 83 2.07 7.58 -3.97
C ILE A 83 1.51 9.01 -4.08
N SER A 84 0.77 9.47 -3.07
CA SER A 84 0.21 10.83 -3.04
C SER A 84 1.31 11.89 -2.91
N LEU A 85 2.30 11.67 -2.05
CA LEU A 85 3.46 12.55 -1.89
C LEU A 85 4.28 12.62 -3.19
N MET A 86 4.58 11.46 -3.79
CA MET A 86 5.26 11.39 -5.08
C MET A 86 4.46 12.09 -6.17
N GLY A 87 3.15 11.85 -6.28
CA GLY A 87 2.29 12.47 -7.28
C GLY A 87 2.29 14.00 -7.18
N SER A 88 2.15 14.51 -5.96
CA SER A 88 2.13 15.95 -5.69
C SER A 88 3.46 16.63 -6.05
N LEU A 89 4.59 16.03 -5.65
CA LEU A 89 5.91 16.60 -5.93
C LEU A 89 6.27 16.51 -7.42
N ASN A 90 5.92 15.41 -8.10
CA ASN A 90 6.12 15.27 -9.54
C ASN A 90 5.26 16.26 -10.34
N PHE A 91 4.03 16.53 -9.89
CA PHE A 91 3.21 17.56 -10.49
C PHE A 91 3.87 18.95 -10.38
N ILE A 92 4.35 19.32 -9.19
CA ILE A 92 5.07 20.59 -8.98
C ILE A 92 6.30 20.65 -9.88
N PHE A 93 7.08 19.56 -9.94
CA PHE A 93 8.30 19.49 -10.73
C PHE A 93 8.03 19.56 -12.25
N SER A 94 6.93 18.98 -12.72
CA SER A 94 6.48 19.15 -14.10
C SER A 94 6.18 20.61 -14.44
N ARG A 95 5.51 21.34 -13.54
CA ARG A 95 5.22 22.76 -13.74
C ARG A 95 6.48 23.63 -13.71
N LEU A 96 7.40 23.34 -12.80
CA LEU A 96 8.69 24.04 -12.73
C LEU A 96 9.53 23.82 -13.99
N THR A 97 9.64 22.57 -14.46
CA THR A 97 10.37 22.24 -15.70
C THR A 97 9.72 22.88 -16.94
N TYR A 98 8.39 22.91 -17.00
CA TYR A 98 7.65 23.60 -18.05
C TYR A 98 7.93 25.11 -18.07
N ILE A 99 7.83 25.78 -16.93
CA ILE A 99 8.15 27.21 -16.80
C ILE A 99 9.59 27.46 -17.24
N TYR A 100 10.55 26.68 -16.72
CA TYR A 100 11.96 26.84 -17.07
C TYR A 100 12.26 26.62 -18.57
N SER A 101 11.46 25.79 -19.26
CA SER A 101 11.59 25.57 -20.71
C SER A 101 11.08 26.73 -21.57
N LYS A 102 10.18 27.57 -21.04
CA LYS A 102 9.56 28.67 -21.78
C LYS A 102 10.29 30.00 -21.63
N PHE A 103 11.00 30.22 -20.53
CA PHE A 103 11.70 31.47 -20.26
C PHE A 103 13.19 31.37 -20.60
N THR A 104 13.74 32.45 -21.15
CA THR A 104 15.19 32.59 -21.34
C THR A 104 15.90 32.77 -19.99
N ASN A 105 17.19 32.44 -19.89
CA ASN A 105 17.91 32.64 -18.61
C ASN A 105 17.93 34.13 -18.22
N SER A 106 18.12 35.04 -19.18
CA SER A 106 18.12 36.49 -18.96
C SER A 106 16.78 37.01 -18.44
N GLU A 107 15.66 36.54 -19.00
CA GLU A 107 14.32 36.85 -18.46
C GLU A 107 14.13 36.27 -17.07
N PHE A 108 14.69 35.09 -16.79
CA PHE A 108 14.61 34.47 -15.46
C PHE A 108 15.37 35.25 -14.39
N PHE A 109 16.56 35.76 -14.71
CA PHE A 109 17.36 36.57 -13.78
C PHE A 109 16.70 37.92 -13.46
N ASN A 110 15.96 38.48 -14.42
CA ASN A 110 15.23 39.75 -14.24
C ASN A 110 13.96 39.63 -13.36
N LEU A 111 13.58 38.42 -12.94
CA LEU A 111 12.41 38.19 -12.07
C LEU A 111 12.65 38.51 -10.57
N GLY A 112 13.86 38.93 -10.19
CA GLY A 112 14.15 39.40 -8.82
C GLY A 112 13.87 38.34 -7.74
N ILE A 113 12.96 38.64 -6.80
CA ILE A 113 12.61 37.74 -5.68
C ILE A 113 12.13 36.37 -6.17
N TYR A 114 11.40 36.31 -7.30
CA TYR A 114 10.87 35.06 -7.84
C TYR A 114 11.98 34.13 -8.38
N TYR A 115 13.11 34.68 -8.87
CA TYR A 115 14.29 33.89 -9.24
C TYR A 115 14.85 33.15 -8.02
N SER A 116 14.94 33.82 -6.87
CA SER A 116 15.43 33.23 -5.62
C SER A 116 14.52 32.11 -5.13
N ILE A 117 13.19 32.32 -5.18
CA ILE A 117 12.19 31.31 -4.79
C ILE A 117 12.24 30.10 -5.72
N ILE A 118 12.25 30.29 -7.04
CA ILE A 118 12.28 29.18 -8.00
C ILE A 118 13.61 28.43 -7.92
N GLY A 119 14.74 29.12 -7.77
CA GLY A 119 16.05 28.51 -7.57
C GLY A 119 16.12 27.67 -6.29
N PHE A 120 15.53 28.16 -5.19
CA PHE A 120 15.37 27.40 -3.95
C PHE A 120 14.50 26.15 -4.17
N LEU A 121 13.31 26.31 -4.78
CA LEU A 121 12.40 25.19 -5.03
C LEU A 121 13.04 24.10 -5.90
N ILE A 122 13.65 24.46 -7.02
CA ILE A 122 14.34 23.52 -7.92
C ILE A 122 15.42 22.72 -7.16
N LYS A 123 16.19 23.40 -6.31
CA LYS A 123 17.28 22.80 -5.54
C LYS A 123 16.80 21.83 -4.47
N TYR A 124 15.82 22.23 -3.65
CA TYR A 124 15.40 21.44 -2.50
C TYR A 124 14.31 20.42 -2.83
N ILE A 125 13.39 20.71 -3.76
CA ILE A 125 12.35 19.75 -4.17
C ILE A 125 12.99 18.53 -4.84
N SER A 126 14.01 18.71 -5.69
CA SER A 126 14.67 17.57 -6.32
C SER A 126 15.31 16.63 -5.30
N TRP A 127 15.85 17.19 -4.21
CA TRP A 127 16.43 16.40 -3.14
C TRP A 127 15.37 15.66 -2.32
N ILE A 128 14.29 16.35 -1.92
CA ILE A 128 13.15 15.74 -1.22
C ILE A 128 12.56 14.60 -2.05
N LEU A 129 12.38 14.84 -3.35
CA LEU A 129 11.84 13.84 -4.28
C LEU A 129 12.72 12.60 -4.35
N SER A 130 14.05 12.77 -4.45
CA SER A 130 14.95 11.62 -4.46
C SER A 130 14.96 10.86 -3.13
N LEU A 131 14.81 11.55 -2.00
CA LEU A 131 14.70 10.88 -0.70
C LEU A 131 13.44 10.00 -0.66
N ILE A 132 12.30 10.55 -1.07
CA ILE A 132 11.04 9.82 -1.15
C ILE A 132 11.15 8.61 -2.08
N TYR A 133 11.81 8.75 -3.23
CA TYR A 133 12.06 7.65 -4.16
C TYR A 133 12.92 6.54 -3.57
N ILE A 134 14.01 6.87 -2.88
CA ILE A 134 14.85 5.88 -2.22
C ILE A 134 14.07 5.16 -1.12
N SER A 135 13.34 5.91 -0.29
CA SER A 135 12.47 5.35 0.76
C SER A 135 11.38 4.45 0.17
N TRP A 136 10.77 4.84 -0.96
CA TRP A 136 9.75 4.07 -1.66
C TRP A 136 10.28 2.74 -2.19
N VAL A 137 11.45 2.76 -2.86
CA VAL A 137 12.07 1.53 -3.37
C VAL A 137 12.47 0.60 -2.22
N ALA A 138 13.06 1.14 -1.15
CA ALA A 138 13.39 0.36 0.04
C ALA A 138 12.14 -0.25 0.68
N PHE A 139 11.06 0.54 0.81
CA PHE A 139 9.79 0.08 1.33
C PHE A 139 9.19 -1.06 0.48
N LEU A 140 9.17 -0.92 -0.85
CA LEU A 140 8.69 -1.97 -1.74
C LEU A 140 9.51 -3.26 -1.62
N LEU A 141 10.85 -3.16 -1.60
CA LEU A 141 11.72 -4.32 -1.45
C LEU A 141 11.48 -5.05 -0.12
N ILE A 142 11.45 -4.31 0.99
CA ILE A 142 11.15 -4.87 2.31
C ILE A 142 9.77 -5.54 2.30
N THR A 143 8.77 -4.87 1.71
CA THR A 143 7.41 -5.42 1.61
C THR A 143 7.38 -6.73 0.86
N ILE A 144 7.98 -6.81 -0.34
CA ILE A 144 8.08 -8.04 -1.13
C ILE A 144 8.76 -9.16 -0.34
N LEU A 145 9.91 -8.86 0.28
CA LEU A 145 10.64 -9.84 1.09
C LEU A 145 9.76 -10.36 2.24
N THR A 146 9.05 -9.47 2.94
CA THR A 146 8.18 -9.90 4.05
C THR A 146 6.99 -10.75 3.59
N ILE A 147 6.39 -10.45 2.43
CA ILE A 147 5.28 -11.24 1.89
C ILE A 147 5.76 -12.67 1.56
N ILE A 148 6.92 -12.78 0.89
CA ILE A 148 7.46 -14.07 0.43
C ILE A 148 7.97 -14.90 1.62
N PHE A 149 8.76 -14.32 2.52
CA PHE A 149 9.40 -15.06 3.61
C PHE A 149 8.48 -15.28 4.83
N TYR A 150 7.48 -14.43 5.04
CA TYR A 150 6.58 -14.52 6.18
C TYR A 150 5.09 -14.52 5.77
N PRO A 151 4.63 -15.50 4.98
CA PRO A 151 3.27 -15.52 4.45
C PRO A 151 2.20 -15.57 5.54
N ASN A 152 2.51 -16.13 6.72
CA ASN A 152 1.58 -16.15 7.86
C ASN A 152 1.27 -14.74 8.40
N LYS A 153 2.24 -13.81 8.37
CA LYS A 153 2.00 -12.40 8.76
C LYS A 153 1.15 -11.64 7.74
N TRP A 154 1.10 -12.16 6.51
CA TRP A 154 0.30 -11.64 5.40
C TRP A 154 -1.00 -12.41 5.20
N CYS A 155 -1.48 -13.08 6.25
CA CYS A 155 -2.73 -13.84 6.25
C CYS A 155 -2.80 -14.90 5.15
N GLY A 156 -1.67 -15.53 4.80
CA GLY A 156 -1.56 -16.48 3.69
C GLY A 156 -2.33 -17.79 3.86
N ARG A 157 -2.77 -18.12 5.08
CA ARG A 157 -3.57 -19.33 5.36
C ARG A 157 -5.03 -19.09 4.96
N LYS A 158 -5.61 -20.04 4.24
CA LYS A 158 -6.99 -19.98 3.74
C LYS A 158 -7.87 -20.98 4.47
N TYR A 159 -9.11 -20.61 4.78
CA TYR A 159 -10.11 -21.54 5.30
C TYR A 159 -10.63 -22.45 4.19
N ASN A 160 -10.80 -23.73 4.50
CA ASN A 160 -11.55 -24.65 3.65
C ASN A 160 -13.07 -24.50 3.90
N THR A 161 -13.90 -25.33 3.27
CA THR A 161 -15.37 -25.25 3.43
C THR A 161 -15.85 -25.36 4.88
N TYR A 162 -15.17 -26.16 5.69
CA TYR A 162 -15.51 -26.36 7.10
C TYR A 162 -15.12 -25.15 7.95
N GLY A 163 -13.92 -24.60 7.74
CA GLY A 163 -13.50 -23.35 8.39
C GLY A 163 -14.41 -22.18 8.03
N MET A 164 -14.85 -22.11 6.77
CA MET A 164 -15.79 -21.08 6.30
C MET A 164 -17.17 -21.19 6.98
N ASP A 165 -17.64 -22.40 7.32
CA ASP A 165 -18.90 -22.56 8.07
C ASP A 165 -18.78 -21.98 9.48
N ALA A 166 -17.69 -22.27 10.20
CA ALA A 166 -17.46 -21.74 11.54
C ALA A 166 -17.37 -20.21 11.53
N MET A 167 -16.62 -19.66 10.57
CA MET A 167 -16.50 -18.22 10.37
C MET A 167 -17.86 -17.59 10.04
N SER A 168 -18.64 -18.18 9.14
CA SER A 168 -19.97 -17.71 8.76
C SER A 168 -20.92 -17.67 9.96
N ASN A 169 -20.91 -18.71 10.79
CA ASN A 169 -21.68 -18.76 12.02
C ASN A 169 -21.23 -17.69 13.04
N CYS A 170 -19.93 -17.43 13.17
CA CYS A 170 -19.42 -16.31 13.97
C CYS A 170 -19.93 -14.95 13.47
N LEU A 171 -19.93 -14.73 12.14
CA LEU A 171 -20.44 -13.49 11.55
C LEU A 171 -21.96 -13.33 11.73
N LEU A 172 -22.74 -14.42 11.69
CA LEU A 172 -24.17 -14.37 11.98
C LEU A 172 -24.44 -13.84 13.40
N VAL A 173 -23.63 -14.27 14.37
CA VAL A 173 -23.73 -13.75 15.75
C VAL A 173 -23.28 -12.30 15.81
N LYS A 174 -22.17 -11.94 15.17
CA LYS A 174 -21.66 -10.55 15.14
C LYS A 174 -22.66 -9.55 14.55
N ASN A 175 -23.41 -9.97 13.55
CA ASN A 175 -24.36 -9.14 12.82
C ASN A 175 -25.79 -9.21 13.40
N ASP A 176 -25.99 -9.89 14.53
CA ASP A 176 -27.28 -10.07 15.19
C ASP A 176 -28.37 -10.68 14.28
N VAL A 177 -27.96 -11.58 13.36
CA VAL A 177 -28.84 -12.28 12.41
C VAL A 177 -28.97 -13.78 12.73
N ALA A 178 -28.54 -14.19 13.91
CA ALA A 178 -28.76 -15.54 14.41
C ALA A 178 -30.25 -15.77 14.72
N GLY A 179 -30.69 -17.04 14.73
CA GLY A 179 -32.08 -17.42 14.98
C GLY A 179 -32.55 -17.21 16.43
N CYS A 180 -31.65 -16.78 17.32
CA CYS A 180 -31.89 -16.50 18.73
C CYS A 180 -31.05 -15.29 19.20
N GLU A 181 -31.47 -14.67 20.30
CA GLU A 181 -30.75 -13.52 20.88
C GLU A 181 -29.60 -14.02 21.76
N ILE A 182 -28.37 -13.63 21.43
CA ILE A 182 -27.16 -13.97 22.18
C ILE A 182 -26.71 -12.72 22.93
N SER A 183 -26.94 -12.68 24.24
CA SER A 183 -26.54 -11.52 25.06
C SER A 183 -25.03 -11.31 25.00
N SER A 184 -24.60 -10.05 24.94
CA SER A 184 -23.18 -9.66 24.96
C SER A 184 -22.40 -10.11 26.21
N GLU A 185 -23.10 -10.47 27.28
CA GLU A 185 -22.51 -11.04 28.50
C GLU A 185 -21.95 -12.46 28.27
N ILE A 186 -22.56 -13.22 27.35
CA ILE A 186 -22.15 -14.59 27.01
C ILE A 186 -21.08 -14.56 25.94
N LEU A 187 -21.28 -13.73 24.92
CA LEU A 187 -20.37 -13.63 23.80
C LEU A 187 -20.30 -12.19 23.30
N ASN A 188 -19.13 -11.57 23.41
CA ASN A 188 -18.91 -10.21 22.92
C ASN A 188 -17.93 -10.23 21.74
N ILE A 189 -18.48 -10.24 20.53
CA ILE A 189 -17.68 -10.11 19.30
C ILE A 189 -17.60 -8.62 18.94
N LYS A 190 -16.47 -7.98 19.26
CA LYS A 190 -16.28 -6.54 19.06
C LYS A 190 -16.10 -6.13 17.59
N SER A 191 -15.45 -6.97 16.79
CA SER A 191 -15.22 -6.69 15.37
C SER A 191 -15.29 -7.97 14.52
N LYS A 192 -15.59 -7.81 13.23
CA LYS A 192 -15.71 -8.92 12.27
C LYS A 192 -14.39 -9.68 12.09
N GLU A 193 -13.26 -8.99 12.28
CA GLU A 193 -11.92 -9.56 12.14
C GLU A 193 -11.63 -10.64 13.19
N LEU A 194 -12.32 -10.63 14.34
CA LEU A 194 -12.25 -11.73 15.33
C LEU A 194 -12.74 -13.06 14.75
N CYS A 195 -13.73 -13.02 13.86
CA CYS A 195 -14.26 -14.24 13.24
C CYS A 195 -13.29 -14.86 12.22
N ASN A 196 -12.25 -14.13 11.81
CA ASN A 196 -11.18 -14.64 10.94
C ASN A 196 -10.01 -15.23 11.74
N ASP A 197 -10.03 -15.13 13.07
CA ASP A 197 -8.98 -15.69 13.92
C ASP A 197 -9.37 -17.11 14.35
N LEU A 198 -8.62 -18.10 13.85
CA LEU A 198 -8.88 -19.51 14.16
C LEU A 198 -8.81 -19.78 15.67
N ASP A 199 -7.90 -19.13 16.39
CA ASP A 199 -7.77 -19.33 17.83
C ASP A 199 -8.97 -18.75 18.58
N TYR A 200 -9.53 -17.64 18.09
CA TYR A 200 -10.77 -17.09 18.61
C TYR A 200 -11.95 -18.04 18.39
N LEU A 201 -12.06 -18.63 17.19
CA LEU A 201 -13.10 -19.61 16.85
C LEU A 201 -13.00 -20.88 17.71
N LYS A 202 -11.78 -21.33 18.03
CA LYS A 202 -11.53 -22.46 18.95
C LYS A 202 -12.03 -22.15 20.35
N VAL A 203 -11.58 -21.04 20.94
CA VAL A 203 -11.90 -20.66 22.33
C VAL A 203 -13.40 -20.49 22.53
N HIS A 204 -14.09 -19.91 21.55
CA HIS A 204 -15.54 -19.65 21.63
C HIS A 204 -16.38 -20.79 21.02
N LYS A 205 -15.78 -21.97 20.81
CA LYS A 205 -16.45 -23.20 20.39
C LYS A 205 -17.21 -23.10 19.05
N PHE A 206 -16.90 -22.13 18.20
CA PHE A 206 -17.53 -21.98 16.88
C PHE A 206 -17.18 -23.14 15.94
N LEU A 207 -16.07 -23.85 16.19
CA LEU A 207 -15.68 -25.02 15.41
C LEU A 207 -16.65 -26.21 15.56
N TYR A 208 -17.53 -26.21 16.56
CA TYR A 208 -18.64 -27.17 16.66
C TYR A 208 -19.74 -26.92 15.63
N LEU A 209 -19.84 -25.68 15.13
CA LEU A 209 -20.90 -25.24 14.23
C LEU A 209 -20.46 -25.36 12.78
N VAL A 210 -19.97 -26.54 12.43
CA VAL A 210 -19.43 -26.88 11.12
C VAL A 210 -20.22 -28.06 10.57
N ARG A 211 -20.47 -28.15 9.27
CA ARG A 211 -21.24 -29.26 8.71
C ARG A 211 -20.58 -30.62 8.97
N SER A 212 -21.37 -31.65 9.30
CA SER A 212 -20.87 -33.02 9.48
C SER A 212 -20.57 -33.74 8.16
N SER A 213 -21.23 -33.33 7.08
CA SER A 213 -21.02 -33.83 5.72
C SER A 213 -21.23 -32.70 4.70
N PRO A 214 -20.73 -32.83 3.45
CA PRO A 214 -20.83 -31.76 2.45
C PRO A 214 -22.25 -31.24 2.19
N ASN A 215 -23.24 -32.13 2.30
CA ASN A 215 -24.66 -31.83 2.06
C ASN A 215 -25.42 -31.42 3.33
N ALA A 216 -24.82 -31.55 4.51
CA ALA A 216 -25.45 -31.14 5.76
C ALA A 216 -25.39 -29.62 5.93
N THR A 217 -26.44 -29.03 6.49
CA THR A 217 -26.50 -27.62 6.86
C THR A 217 -26.36 -27.48 8.37
N CYS A 218 -25.31 -26.81 8.83
CA CYS A 218 -25.12 -26.45 10.23
C CYS A 218 -25.02 -24.91 10.33
N THR A 219 -26.12 -24.25 10.64
CA THR A 219 -26.18 -22.78 10.69
C THR A 219 -26.96 -22.27 11.88
N LEU A 220 -26.42 -21.25 12.56
CA LEU A 220 -27.07 -20.55 13.66
C LEU A 220 -28.30 -19.74 13.23
N ARG A 221 -28.66 -19.71 11.95
CA ARG A 221 -29.98 -19.23 11.51
C ARG A 221 -31.12 -20.12 12.01
N ASP A 222 -30.86 -21.40 12.22
CA ASP A 222 -31.84 -22.30 12.84
C ASP A 222 -31.99 -21.93 14.32
N LYS A 223 -33.22 -21.53 14.70
CA LYS A 223 -33.56 -21.12 16.06
C LYS A 223 -33.30 -22.23 17.08
N GLN A 224 -33.57 -23.49 16.74
CA GLN A 224 -33.35 -24.61 17.66
C GLN A 224 -31.86 -24.80 17.91
N LEU A 225 -31.07 -24.83 16.84
CA LEU A 225 -29.61 -24.93 16.92
C LEU A 225 -28.99 -23.76 17.69
N CYS A 226 -29.49 -22.55 17.45
CA CYS A 226 -29.01 -21.34 18.12
C CYS A 226 -29.24 -21.39 19.63
N ASN A 227 -30.44 -21.78 20.07
CA ASN A 227 -30.73 -21.93 21.51
C ASN A 227 -29.85 -23.00 22.16
N THR A 228 -29.66 -24.15 21.49
CA THR A 228 -28.75 -25.21 21.94
C THR A 228 -27.32 -24.71 22.07
N PHE A 229 -26.85 -23.90 21.12
CA PHE A 229 -25.51 -23.31 21.17
C PHE A 229 -25.36 -22.30 22.31
N VAL A 230 -26.38 -21.48 22.59
CA VAL A 230 -26.36 -20.56 23.75
C VAL A 230 -26.27 -21.34 25.06
N ASP A 231 -27.04 -22.42 25.19
CA ASP A 231 -26.95 -23.30 26.35
C ASP A 231 -25.56 -23.97 26.47
N PHE A 232 -24.91 -24.24 25.34
CA PHE A 232 -23.55 -24.79 25.29
C PHE A 232 -22.50 -23.82 25.82
N LEU A 233 -22.63 -22.55 25.47
CA LEU A 233 -21.74 -21.49 25.95
C LEU A 233 -21.92 -21.26 27.47
N ARG A 234 -23.12 -21.50 28.00
CA ARG A 234 -23.42 -21.42 29.44
C ARG A 234 -22.95 -22.64 30.25
N ASN A 235 -22.15 -23.54 29.64
CA ASN A 235 -21.66 -24.78 30.24
C ASN A 235 -22.77 -25.70 30.80
N LYS A 236 -23.98 -25.64 30.23
CA LYS A 236 -24.99 -26.66 30.52
C LYS A 236 -24.55 -27.98 29.86
N PRO A 237 -24.75 -29.14 30.52
CA PRO A 237 -24.47 -30.43 29.91
C PRO A 237 -25.32 -30.57 28.66
N ILE A 238 -24.67 -30.80 27.53
CA ILE A 238 -25.33 -30.99 26.23
C ILE A 238 -25.25 -32.45 25.85
N ASP A 239 -26.37 -32.97 25.35
CA ASP A 239 -26.46 -34.33 24.85
C ASP A 239 -25.61 -34.50 23.59
N VAL A 240 -24.97 -35.66 23.42
CA VAL A 240 -23.97 -35.92 22.36
C VAL A 240 -24.58 -35.81 20.94
N ASP A 241 -25.92 -35.84 20.85
CA ASP A 241 -26.70 -35.72 19.62
C ASP A 241 -27.46 -34.40 19.46
N ALA A 242 -27.17 -33.39 20.29
CA ALA A 242 -27.84 -32.08 20.21
C ALA A 242 -27.49 -31.28 18.93
N PHE A 243 -26.47 -31.72 18.20
CA PHE A 243 -26.04 -31.12 16.93
C PHE A 243 -25.99 -32.17 15.79
N PRO A 244 -27.13 -32.71 15.34
CA PRO A 244 -27.17 -33.88 14.45
C PRO A 244 -26.52 -33.61 13.08
N ASN A 245 -26.62 -32.39 12.57
CA ASN A 245 -26.06 -31.98 11.28
C ASN A 245 -24.71 -31.26 11.39
N CYS A 246 -24.20 -31.07 12.60
CA CYS A 246 -22.92 -30.41 12.83
C CYS A 246 -21.83 -31.40 13.24
N SER A 247 -20.58 -31.00 13.04
CA SER A 247 -19.42 -31.80 13.41
C SER A 247 -19.33 -31.90 14.93
N LYS A 248 -19.09 -33.10 15.45
CA LYS A 248 -18.82 -33.34 16.87
C LYS A 248 -17.40 -32.92 17.29
N TYR A 249 -16.64 -32.25 16.42
CA TYR A 249 -15.24 -31.92 16.66
C TYR A 249 -15.10 -30.67 17.54
N SER A 250 -14.41 -30.86 18.66
CA SER A 250 -14.32 -29.97 19.80
C SER A 250 -12.98 -29.22 19.87
N GLY A 251 -12.57 -28.45 18.87
CA GLY A 251 -11.28 -27.72 18.95
C GLY A 251 -10.01 -28.59 19.07
N ASP A 252 -10.14 -29.89 19.34
CA ASP A 252 -9.10 -30.93 19.37
C ASP A 252 -8.79 -31.47 17.97
N ALA A 253 -9.59 -31.07 16.97
CA ALA A 253 -9.28 -31.37 15.58
C ALA A 253 -8.04 -30.57 15.14
N PRO A 254 -7.12 -31.20 14.39
CA PRO A 254 -5.93 -30.51 13.89
C PRO A 254 -6.33 -29.35 12.98
N ASP A 255 -5.54 -28.28 12.98
CA ASP A 255 -5.79 -27.07 12.18
C ASP A 255 -6.05 -27.36 10.70
N ASP A 256 -5.37 -28.38 10.17
CA ASP A 256 -5.49 -28.83 8.78
C ASP A 256 -6.91 -29.32 8.42
N TYR A 257 -7.75 -29.63 9.42
CA TYR A 257 -9.16 -29.97 9.20
C TYR A 257 -10.00 -28.76 8.79
N PHE A 258 -9.65 -27.55 9.24
CA PHE A 258 -10.39 -26.30 8.94
C PHE A 258 -9.68 -25.41 7.94
N LEU A 259 -8.38 -25.65 7.72
CA LEU A 259 -7.56 -24.91 6.79
C LEU A 259 -7.40 -25.66 5.47
N GLU A 260 -7.19 -24.92 4.40
CA GLU A 260 -6.83 -25.48 3.11
C GLU A 260 -5.31 -25.74 3.05
N ASN A 261 -4.89 -26.65 2.17
CA ASN A 261 -3.48 -27.01 2.00
C ASN A 261 -2.60 -25.77 1.77
N THR A 262 -1.34 -25.85 2.21
CA THR A 262 -0.35 -24.75 2.17
C THR A 262 -0.10 -24.14 0.79
N ASN A 263 -0.48 -24.84 -0.29
CA ASN A 263 -0.38 -24.37 -1.67
C ASN A 263 -1.44 -23.31 -2.02
N ASN A 264 -2.63 -23.39 -1.44
CA ASN A 264 -3.72 -22.46 -1.73
C ASN A 264 -3.65 -21.29 -0.74
N LYS A 265 -3.29 -20.11 -1.26
CA LYS A 265 -3.20 -18.87 -0.47
C LYS A 265 -4.54 -18.16 -0.43
N SER A 266 -4.75 -17.38 0.64
CA SER A 266 -5.95 -16.56 0.79
C SER A 266 -6.01 -15.42 -0.23
N ASP A 267 -7.21 -14.88 -0.43
CA ASP A 267 -7.44 -13.79 -1.39
C ASP A 267 -6.72 -12.51 -0.93
N ILE A 268 -6.72 -12.21 0.37
CA ILE A 268 -6.01 -11.05 0.92
C ILE A 268 -4.51 -11.14 0.61
N TYR A 269 -3.91 -12.32 0.78
CA TYR A 269 -2.50 -12.53 0.48
C TYR A 269 -2.23 -12.30 -1.01
N LEU A 270 -3.03 -12.90 -1.89
CA LEU A 270 -2.87 -12.79 -3.34
C LEU A 270 -3.08 -11.36 -3.84
N LEU A 271 -4.09 -10.65 -3.32
CA LEU A 271 -4.36 -9.25 -3.65
C LEU A 271 -3.23 -8.33 -3.14
N SER A 272 -2.71 -8.57 -1.93
CA SER A 272 -1.56 -7.83 -1.39
C SER A 272 -0.30 -8.05 -2.22
N LEU A 273 -0.06 -9.29 -2.64
CA LEU A 273 1.06 -9.66 -3.49
C LEU A 273 0.94 -8.98 -4.87
N SER A 274 -0.25 -9.06 -5.48
CA SER A 274 -0.58 -8.43 -6.77
C SER A 274 -0.35 -6.92 -6.72
N LEU A 275 -0.85 -6.24 -5.69
CA LEU A 275 -0.64 -4.81 -5.49
C LEU A 275 0.84 -4.46 -5.38
N THR A 276 1.57 -5.20 -4.55
CA THR A 276 2.99 -4.93 -4.31
C THR A 276 3.81 -5.11 -5.58
N PHE A 277 3.58 -6.18 -6.34
CA PHE A 277 4.23 -6.39 -7.63
C PHE A 277 3.85 -5.34 -8.66
N PHE A 278 2.57 -4.97 -8.75
CA PHE A 278 2.12 -3.90 -9.65
C PHE A 278 2.86 -2.58 -9.37
N CYS A 279 2.94 -2.18 -8.09
CA CYS A 279 3.70 -1.00 -7.67
C CYS A 279 5.19 -1.12 -8.01
N PHE A 280 5.79 -2.30 -7.81
CA PHE A 280 7.20 -2.56 -8.09
C PHE A 280 7.52 -2.48 -9.59
N PHE A 281 6.78 -3.17 -10.45
CA PHE A 281 6.98 -3.11 -11.90
C PHE A 281 6.74 -1.71 -12.46
N THR A 282 5.68 -1.04 -12.01
CA THR A 282 5.43 0.35 -12.38
C THR A 282 6.61 1.24 -12.01
N THR A 283 7.17 1.05 -10.82
CA THR A 283 8.35 1.78 -10.35
C THR A 283 9.57 1.52 -11.24
N ILE A 284 9.86 0.26 -11.60
CA ILE A 284 10.95 -0.10 -12.51
C ILE A 284 10.78 0.57 -13.88
N ILE A 285 9.59 0.51 -14.46
CA ILE A 285 9.29 1.10 -15.77
C ILE A 285 9.52 2.61 -15.72
N LEU A 286 9.01 3.30 -14.69
CA LEU A 286 9.17 4.73 -14.52
C LEU A 286 10.63 5.15 -14.34
N PHE A 287 11.41 4.41 -13.55
CA PHE A 287 12.85 4.70 -13.40
C PHE A 287 13.65 4.43 -14.66
N THR A 288 13.30 3.38 -15.41
CA THR A 288 13.95 3.09 -16.71
C THR A 288 13.66 4.20 -17.71
N LEU A 289 12.41 4.65 -17.79
CA LEU A 289 12.00 5.79 -18.62
C LEU A 289 12.74 7.07 -18.20
N PHE A 290 12.91 7.31 -16.90
CA PHE A 290 13.66 8.45 -16.37
C PHE A 290 15.11 8.43 -16.83
N ILE A 291 15.80 7.29 -16.70
CA ILE A 291 17.20 7.13 -17.11
C ILE A 291 17.34 7.39 -18.62
N LEU A 292 16.44 6.82 -19.43
CA LEU A 292 16.44 7.00 -20.89
C LEU A 292 16.28 8.49 -21.26
N ILE A 293 15.32 9.18 -20.66
CA ILE A 293 15.09 10.61 -20.92
C ILE A 293 16.30 11.42 -20.46
N ARG A 294 16.89 11.06 -19.33
CA ARG A 294 18.07 11.75 -18.80
C ARG A 294 19.27 11.66 -19.72
N VAL A 295 19.61 10.46 -20.17
CA VAL A 295 20.74 10.22 -21.08
C VAL A 295 20.54 10.97 -22.41
N ASN A 296 19.30 10.99 -22.92
CA ASN A 296 18.98 11.61 -24.20
C ASN A 296 18.70 13.12 -24.12
N THR A 297 18.69 13.71 -22.93
CA THR A 297 18.31 15.11 -22.70
C THR A 297 19.32 15.81 -21.78
N PRO A 298 20.48 16.23 -22.31
CA PRO A 298 21.48 16.96 -21.53
C PRO A 298 20.93 18.34 -21.15
N ILE A 299 20.91 18.66 -19.85
CA ILE A 299 20.53 19.97 -19.33
C ILE A 299 21.80 20.71 -18.88
N ASP A 300 22.03 21.91 -19.42
CA ASP A 300 22.92 22.88 -18.75
C ASP A 300 22.06 23.64 -17.72
N SER A 301 22.10 23.21 -16.46
CA SER A 301 21.38 23.91 -15.40
C SER A 301 22.09 25.23 -15.08
N SER A 302 21.33 26.33 -15.01
CA SER A 302 21.83 27.62 -14.53
C SER A 302 22.06 27.62 -13.01
N PHE A 303 21.48 26.62 -12.31
CA PHE A 303 21.61 26.41 -10.87
C PHE A 303 22.64 25.31 -10.55
N LYS A 304 23.90 25.52 -10.94
CA LYS A 304 24.99 24.59 -10.60
C LYS A 304 25.30 24.66 -9.10
N ILE A 305 25.03 23.57 -8.39
CA ILE A 305 25.49 23.38 -7.00
C ILE A 305 26.87 22.74 -7.04
N ASN A 306 27.83 23.34 -6.36
CA ASN A 306 29.18 22.79 -6.25
C ASN A 306 29.16 21.42 -5.54
N SER A 307 29.35 20.34 -6.31
CA SER A 307 29.29 18.95 -5.83
C SER A 307 30.39 18.59 -4.84
N GLU A 308 31.49 19.35 -4.85
CA GLU A 308 32.64 19.11 -3.98
C GLU A 308 32.34 19.43 -2.51
N ARG A 309 31.44 20.39 -2.24
CA ARG A 309 31.04 20.81 -0.89
C ARG A 309 29.87 20.01 -0.29
N LEU A 310 29.30 19.06 -1.04
CA LEU A 310 28.16 18.26 -0.58
C LEU A 310 28.66 16.99 0.14
N SER A 311 28.03 16.65 1.27
CA SER A 311 28.30 15.40 1.97
C SER A 311 27.95 14.18 1.10
N PHE A 312 28.53 13.02 1.41
CA PHE A 312 28.30 11.77 0.68
C PHE A 312 26.80 11.43 0.52
N PHE A 313 26.00 11.67 1.57
CA PHE A 313 24.55 11.49 1.56
C PHE A 313 23.84 12.38 0.52
N PHE A 314 24.26 13.64 0.38
CA PHE A 314 23.75 14.55 -0.66
C PHE A 314 24.21 14.19 -2.07
N ARG A 315 25.31 13.44 -2.22
CA ARG A 315 25.74 12.92 -3.52
C ARG A 315 24.90 11.72 -3.96
N PHE A 316 24.56 10.82 -3.04
CA PHE A 316 23.75 9.62 -3.32
C PHE A 316 22.30 9.98 -3.68
N THR A 317 21.69 10.90 -2.94
CA THR A 317 20.34 11.43 -3.19
C THR A 317 20.23 12.30 -4.45
N ARG A 318 21.30 12.51 -5.22
CA ARG A 318 21.26 13.26 -6.50
C ARG A 318 21.41 12.36 -7.73
N ILE A 319 21.38 11.04 -7.55
CA ILE A 319 21.32 10.10 -8.68
C ILE A 319 20.02 10.33 -9.47
N PHE A 320 18.92 10.73 -8.83
CA PHE A 320 17.66 11.05 -9.49
C PHE A 320 17.42 12.56 -9.71
N ASP A 321 18.46 13.39 -9.57
CA ASP A 321 18.36 14.84 -9.82
C ASP A 321 18.48 15.15 -11.32
N VAL A 322 17.46 15.84 -11.84
CA VAL A 322 17.34 16.29 -13.24
C VAL A 322 18.28 17.47 -13.55
N TRP A 323 18.67 18.24 -12.53
CA TRP A 323 19.38 19.51 -12.67
C TRP A 323 20.89 19.42 -12.42
N LYS A 324 21.44 18.19 -12.40
CA LYS A 324 22.86 17.94 -12.17
C LYS A 324 23.72 18.29 -13.37
#